data_AF-A0A4U3F5S7-F1
#
_entry.id   AF-A0A4U3F5S7-F1
#
_cell.length_a   1.000
_cell.length_b   1.000
_cell.length_c   1.000
_cell.angle_alpha   90.00
_cell.angle_beta   90.00
_cell.angle_gamma   90.00
#
_symmetry.space_group_name_H-M   'P 1'
#
loop_
_entity.id
_entity.type
_entity.pdbx_description
1 polymer ?
#
loop_
_entity_poly.entity_id
_entity_poly.type
_entity_poly.pdbx_seq_one_letter_code
_entity_poly.pdbx_strand_id
1 'polypeptide(L)'
;MSNQVEASLERKRIALVTGTSSGFGLLIAVLLAEKGITVIATMRDLTRNVELARIAEQKGITDRIHYIQLDVTDSLSIQIAVTTIQQQYGNIDILINNAGYAVGGFIEHVPMETWRAQLETNVFGLIAMTQAVLPMMREQKQGYIINMSSVSGLSAFPGYAPYATSKFAIEGFSESLRHEVAEFNIKVVLVEPGSYRTSIWEKGLADIHTAPHSPYQSRLEAVLRYSRKSAASAPDPQEVADLVGKIVDKRSPKLRYAIGEGSHIMIWARKLLPWRVLEWVIGRALKS
;
A
#
# COMPACT_ATOMS: atom_id res chain seq x y z
N MET A 1 -38.52 12.18 35.94
CA MET A 1 -37.19 12.82 36.00
C MET A 1 -36.18 11.70 35.82
N SER A 2 -35.98 11.26 34.58
CA SER A 2 -34.89 11.69 33.68
C SER A 2 -33.60 10.90 33.93
N ASN A 3 -33.62 9.62 33.54
CA ASN A 3 -32.42 8.82 33.27
C ASN A 3 -32.59 8.19 31.87
N GLN A 4 -32.60 9.06 30.86
CA GLN A 4 -32.28 8.70 29.49
C GLN A 4 -31.38 9.79 28.92
N VAL A 5 -30.46 9.35 28.06
CA VAL A 5 -29.57 10.14 27.18
C VAL A 5 -28.25 10.60 27.80
N GLU A 6 -27.32 9.66 27.90
CA GLU A 6 -25.93 9.88 27.45
C GLU A 6 -25.34 8.53 27.05
N ALA A 7 -26.00 7.86 26.09
CA ALA A 7 -25.24 6.98 25.22
C ALA A 7 -24.26 7.91 24.51
N SER A 8 -22.98 7.88 24.91
CA SER A 8 -21.92 8.55 24.16
C SER A 8 -22.08 8.11 22.71
N LEU A 9 -22.50 9.02 21.84
CA LEU A 9 -22.53 8.77 20.41
C LEU A 9 -21.10 8.38 20.05
N GLU A 10 -20.84 7.07 19.85
CA GLU A 10 -19.53 6.61 19.43
C GLU A 10 -19.20 7.36 18.14
N ARG A 11 -18.21 8.24 18.22
CA ARG A 11 -17.71 8.99 17.07
C ARG A 11 -17.33 7.97 16.00
N LYS A 12 -18.00 8.02 14.86
CA LYS A 12 -17.69 7.16 13.71
C LYS A 12 -16.25 7.41 13.26
N ARG A 13 -15.44 6.36 13.19
CA ARG A 13 -14.07 6.45 12.69
C ARG A 13 -14.09 6.74 11.19
N ILE A 14 -13.19 7.61 10.73
CA ILE A 14 -13.02 7.94 9.31
C ILE A 14 -11.70 7.37 8.79
N ALA A 15 -11.76 6.60 7.71
CA ALA A 15 -10.60 6.04 7.03
C ALA A 15 -10.45 6.62 5.61
N LEU A 16 -9.30 7.22 5.31
CA LEU A 16 -8.91 7.64 3.98
C LEU A 16 -8.03 6.56 3.34
N VAL A 17 -8.48 5.96 2.24
CA VAL A 17 -7.76 4.89 1.54
C VAL A 17 -7.40 5.36 0.14
N THR A 18 -6.10 5.42 -0.16
CA THR A 18 -5.62 5.81 -1.49
C THR A 18 -5.56 4.62 -2.45
N GLY A 19 -6.00 4.80 -3.70
CA GLY A 19 -5.90 3.77 -4.73
C GLY A 19 -6.87 2.59 -4.56
N THR A 20 -8.17 2.88 -4.45
CA THR A 20 -9.24 1.90 -4.15
C THR A 20 -9.91 1.28 -5.36
N SER A 21 -9.48 1.63 -6.59
CA SER A 21 -10.08 1.09 -7.83
C SER A 21 -9.87 -0.41 -8.04
N SER A 22 -8.92 -1.04 -7.35
CA SER A 22 -8.62 -2.49 -7.46
C SER A 22 -7.67 -2.97 -6.35
N GLY A 23 -7.43 -4.28 -6.28
CA GLY A 23 -6.38 -4.87 -5.44
C GLY A 23 -6.60 -4.64 -3.94
N PHE A 24 -5.51 -4.49 -3.18
CA PHE A 24 -5.58 -4.34 -1.73
C PHE A 24 -6.41 -3.13 -1.28
N GLY A 25 -6.25 -1.97 -1.93
CA GLY A 25 -7.01 -0.77 -1.58
C GLY A 25 -8.52 -0.98 -1.64
N LEU A 26 -9.01 -1.68 -2.67
CA LEU A 26 -10.42 -2.04 -2.79
C LEU A 26 -10.87 -2.93 -1.62
N LEU A 27 -10.14 -4.01 -1.36
CA LEU A 27 -10.50 -4.97 -0.30
C LEU A 27 -10.41 -4.37 1.10
N ILE A 28 -9.41 -3.51 1.34
CA ILE A 28 -9.27 -2.76 2.58
C ILE A 28 -10.45 -1.80 2.75
N ALA A 29 -10.87 -1.08 1.69
CA ALA A 29 -12.02 -0.20 1.75
C ALA A 29 -13.32 -0.96 2.09
N VAL A 30 -13.56 -2.10 1.44
CA VAL A 30 -14.70 -2.98 1.75
C VAL A 30 -14.66 -3.44 3.21
N LEU A 31 -13.52 -3.99 3.65
CA LEU A 31 -13.40 -4.53 5.01
C LEU A 31 -13.59 -3.46 6.08
N LEU A 32 -13.00 -2.28 5.92
CA LEU A 32 -13.15 -1.20 6.90
C LEU A 32 -14.61 -0.74 6.97
N ALA A 33 -15.30 -0.65 5.84
CA ALA A 33 -16.72 -0.32 5.79
C ALA A 33 -17.60 -1.40 6.45
N GLU A 34 -17.32 -2.69 6.24
CA GLU A 34 -17.98 -3.79 6.97
C GLU A 34 -17.77 -3.71 8.49
N LYS A 35 -16.65 -3.15 8.93
CA LYS A 35 -16.36 -2.88 10.36
C LYS A 35 -17.03 -1.60 10.89
N GLY A 36 -17.92 -0.99 10.12
CA GLY A 36 -18.66 0.20 10.52
C GLY A 36 -17.86 1.51 10.44
N ILE A 37 -16.67 1.49 9.85
CA ILE A 37 -15.84 2.68 9.64
C ILE A 37 -16.32 3.39 8.38
N THR A 38 -16.43 4.72 8.42
CA THR A 38 -16.71 5.50 7.21
C THR A 38 -15.44 5.59 6.38
N VAL A 39 -15.49 5.11 5.14
CA VAL A 39 -14.36 5.01 4.23
C VAL A 39 -14.46 6.08 3.16
N ILE A 40 -13.44 6.92 3.09
CA ILE A 40 -13.18 7.79 1.95
C ILE A 40 -12.30 7.02 0.96
N ALA A 41 -12.94 6.44 -0.04
CA ALA A 41 -12.31 5.62 -1.07
C ALA A 41 -11.84 6.51 -2.22
N THR A 42 -10.52 6.61 -2.42
CA THR A 42 -9.99 7.51 -3.45
C THR A 42 -9.31 6.80 -4.61
N MET A 43 -9.39 7.45 -5.77
CA MET A 43 -8.80 6.99 -7.03
C MET A 43 -8.62 8.18 -7.98
N ARG A 44 -7.66 8.08 -8.89
CA ARG A 44 -7.38 9.14 -9.89
C ARG A 44 -8.54 9.39 -10.84
N ASP A 45 -9.28 8.33 -11.16
CA ASP A 45 -10.40 8.33 -12.09
C ASP A 45 -11.58 7.62 -11.43
N LEU A 46 -12.62 8.39 -11.11
CA LEU A 46 -13.82 7.92 -10.43
C LEU A 46 -14.64 6.94 -11.26
N THR A 47 -14.48 6.93 -12.59
CA THR A 47 -15.17 5.94 -13.45
C THR A 47 -14.72 4.51 -13.16
N ARG A 48 -13.61 4.33 -12.43
CA ARG A 48 -13.06 3.03 -12.04
C ARG A 48 -13.57 2.53 -10.69
N ASN A 49 -14.59 3.17 -10.12
CA ASN A 49 -15.21 2.73 -8.86
C ASN A 49 -16.18 1.54 -9.02
N VAL A 50 -16.49 1.13 -10.26
CA VAL A 50 -17.56 0.16 -10.60
C VAL A 50 -17.53 -1.08 -9.71
N GLU A 51 -16.38 -1.73 -9.57
CA GLU A 51 -16.26 -2.97 -8.81
C GLU A 51 -16.45 -2.74 -7.30
N LEU A 52 -15.87 -1.67 -6.75
CA LEU A 52 -16.05 -1.31 -5.34
C LEU A 52 -17.51 -0.97 -5.04
N ALA A 53 -18.17 -0.22 -5.92
CA ALA A 53 -19.59 0.13 -5.79
C ALA A 53 -20.49 -1.12 -5.85
N ARG A 54 -20.23 -2.03 -6.78
CA ARG A 54 -20.94 -3.30 -6.90
C ARG A 54 -20.83 -4.14 -5.63
N ILE A 55 -19.61 -4.27 -5.07
CA ILE A 55 -19.39 -5.03 -3.83
C ILE A 55 -20.05 -4.32 -2.64
N ALA A 56 -19.98 -2.99 -2.57
CA ALA A 56 -20.59 -2.21 -1.51
C ALA A 56 -22.11 -2.39 -1.46
N GLU A 57 -22.77 -2.39 -2.62
CA GLU A 57 -24.21 -2.66 -2.74
C GLU A 57 -24.55 -4.08 -2.29
N GLN A 58 -23.82 -5.08 -2.79
CA GLN A 58 -24.03 -6.49 -2.43
C GLN A 58 -23.89 -6.76 -0.93
N LYS A 59 -23.00 -6.02 -0.26
CA LYS A 59 -22.74 -6.16 1.18
C LYS A 59 -23.57 -5.22 2.06
N GLY A 60 -24.37 -4.32 1.47
CA GLY A 60 -25.18 -3.36 2.22
C GLY A 60 -24.34 -2.32 2.98
N ILE A 61 -23.20 -1.92 2.43
CA ILE A 61 -22.24 -0.98 3.04
C ILE A 61 -22.06 0.31 2.21
N THR A 62 -22.91 0.54 1.22
CA THR A 62 -22.87 1.72 0.34
C THR A 62 -22.89 3.05 1.10
N ASP A 63 -23.62 3.11 2.21
CA ASP A 63 -23.74 4.28 3.08
C ASP A 63 -22.44 4.64 3.83
N ARG A 64 -21.46 3.73 3.83
CA ARG A 64 -20.17 3.88 4.51
C ARG A 64 -19.01 4.13 3.56
N ILE A 65 -19.22 4.11 2.25
CA ILE A 65 -18.17 4.32 1.26
C ILE A 65 -18.45 5.59 0.47
N HIS A 66 -17.58 6.58 0.61
CA HIS A 66 -17.65 7.85 -0.10
C HIS A 66 -16.47 7.97 -1.06
N TYR A 67 -16.77 8.28 -2.32
CA TYR A 67 -15.77 8.37 -3.36
C TYR A 67 -15.27 9.81 -3.53
N ILE A 68 -13.95 10.01 -3.47
CA ILE A 68 -13.31 11.30 -3.76
C ILE A 68 -12.20 11.08 -4.79
N GLN A 69 -12.18 11.90 -5.83
CA GLN A 69 -11.09 11.88 -6.80
C GLN A 69 -9.81 12.37 -6.13
N LEU A 70 -8.74 11.59 -6.24
CA LEU A 70 -7.45 11.94 -5.67
C LEU A 70 -6.33 11.36 -6.54
N ASP A 71 -5.46 12.23 -7.03
CA ASP A 71 -4.15 11.84 -7.54
C ASP A 71 -3.07 12.20 -6.52
N VAL A 72 -2.33 11.18 -6.08
CA VAL A 72 -1.25 11.36 -5.09
C VAL A 72 -0.04 12.08 -5.68
N THR A 73 0.05 12.23 -7.00
CA THR A 73 1.13 13.00 -7.65
C THR A 73 0.75 14.45 -7.92
N ASP A 74 -0.44 14.88 -7.52
CA ASP A 74 -0.92 16.26 -7.71
C ASP A 74 -1.23 16.89 -6.35
N SER A 75 -0.40 17.85 -5.94
CA SER A 75 -0.56 18.56 -4.67
C SER A 75 -1.90 19.28 -4.54
N LEU A 76 -2.45 19.81 -5.64
CA LEU A 76 -3.75 20.48 -5.62
C LEU A 76 -4.86 19.45 -5.42
N SER A 77 -4.77 18.30 -6.10
CA SER A 77 -5.70 17.18 -5.91
C SER A 77 -5.74 16.70 -4.45
N ILE A 78 -4.56 16.53 -3.83
CA ILE A 78 -4.44 16.16 -2.41
C ILE A 78 -5.09 17.23 -1.51
N GLN A 79 -4.75 18.51 -1.73
CA GLN A 79 -5.26 19.60 -0.91
C GLN A 79 -6.79 19.71 -0.99
N ILE A 80 -7.36 19.63 -2.19
CA ILE A 80 -8.81 19.64 -2.40
C ILE A 80 -9.45 18.48 -1.64
N ALA A 81 -8.95 17.25 -1.83
CA ALA A 81 -9.52 16.08 -1.20
C ALA A 81 -9.47 16.13 0.33
N VAL A 82 -8.31 16.48 0.92
CA VAL A 82 -8.17 16.58 2.39
C VAL A 82 -9.05 17.69 2.96
N THR A 83 -9.14 18.84 2.28
CA THR A 83 -10.01 19.94 2.69
C THR A 83 -11.49 19.53 2.64
N THR A 84 -11.91 18.86 1.57
CA THR A 84 -13.27 18.31 1.46
C THR A 84 -13.58 17.34 2.59
N ILE A 85 -12.64 16.43 2.92
CA ILE A 85 -12.82 15.48 4.02
C ILE A 85 -12.94 16.21 5.35
N GLN A 86 -12.08 17.20 5.60
CA GLN A 86 -12.14 18.01 6.82
C GLN A 86 -13.48 18.74 6.95
N GLN A 87 -14.00 19.31 5.87
CA GLN A 87 -15.28 20.05 5.89
C GLN A 87 -16.48 19.12 6.10
N GLN A 88 -16.47 17.93 5.49
CA GLN A 88 -17.62 17.02 5.51
C GLN A 88 -17.63 16.06 6.71
N TYR A 89 -16.46 15.59 7.14
CA TYR A 89 -16.33 14.54 8.17
C TYR A 89 -15.60 15.04 9.41
N GLY A 90 -14.99 16.22 9.37
CA GLY A 90 -14.28 16.84 10.50
C GLY A 90 -12.89 16.27 10.75
N ASN A 91 -12.68 14.98 10.52
CA ASN A 91 -11.44 14.31 10.87
C ASN A 91 -11.05 13.13 9.97
N ILE A 92 -9.80 12.68 10.11
CA ILE A 92 -9.28 11.43 9.56
C ILE A 92 -8.60 10.66 10.70
N ASP A 93 -9.11 9.47 11.02
CA ASP A 93 -8.56 8.60 12.07
C ASP A 93 -7.56 7.58 11.51
N ILE A 94 -7.75 7.18 10.26
CA ILE A 94 -6.96 6.15 9.59
C ILE A 94 -6.58 6.65 8.19
N LEU A 95 -5.29 6.72 7.89
CA LEU A 95 -4.76 6.93 6.56
C LEU A 95 -4.14 5.63 6.07
N ILE A 96 -4.65 5.08 4.97
CA ILE A 96 -4.04 3.94 4.27
C ILE A 96 -3.37 4.46 3.00
N ASN A 97 -2.04 4.60 3.04
CA ASN A 97 -1.24 4.91 1.87
C ASN A 97 -1.02 3.64 1.05
N ASN A 98 -1.97 3.34 0.18
CA ASN A 98 -1.98 2.14 -0.68
C ASN A 98 -1.69 2.44 -2.15
N ALA A 99 -2.00 3.65 -2.63
CA ALA A 99 -1.76 4.02 -4.03
C ALA A 99 -0.30 3.78 -4.42
N GLY A 100 -0.12 3.02 -5.50
CA GLY A 100 1.18 2.66 -6.02
C GLY A 100 1.09 1.64 -7.14
N TYR A 101 2.17 1.54 -7.90
CA TYR A 101 2.31 0.56 -8.98
C TYR A 101 3.76 0.05 -9.01
N ALA A 102 4.02 -0.91 -9.90
CA ALA A 102 5.33 -1.50 -10.09
C ALA A 102 5.72 -1.43 -11.56
N VAL A 103 6.94 -1.00 -11.83
CA VAL A 103 7.59 -1.12 -13.14
C VAL A 103 8.73 -2.11 -13.03
N GLY A 104 8.88 -2.93 -14.07
CA GLY A 104 10.03 -3.81 -14.24
C GLY A 104 10.91 -3.45 -15.43
N GLY A 105 12.13 -3.98 -15.42
CA GLY A 105 13.16 -3.80 -16.44
C GLY A 105 14.56 -3.89 -15.84
N PHE A 106 15.53 -4.22 -16.67
CA PHE A 106 16.94 -4.14 -16.29
C PHE A 106 17.41 -2.68 -16.30
N ILE A 107 18.35 -2.33 -15.43
CA ILE A 107 18.68 -0.94 -15.09
C ILE A 107 18.96 -0.08 -16.34
N GLU A 108 19.79 -0.55 -17.27
CA GLU A 108 20.15 0.22 -18.48
C GLU A 108 19.00 0.37 -19.49
N HIS A 109 17.91 -0.39 -19.35
CA HIS A 109 16.77 -0.35 -20.26
C HIS A 109 15.60 0.48 -19.71
N VAL A 110 15.58 0.79 -18.42
CA VAL A 110 14.49 1.57 -17.82
C VAL A 110 14.80 3.06 -17.95
N PRO A 111 13.99 3.84 -18.69
CA PRO A 111 14.20 5.29 -18.81
C PRO A 111 14.10 5.99 -17.45
N MET A 112 14.85 7.08 -17.28
CA MET A 112 14.86 7.84 -16.02
C MET A 112 13.51 8.47 -15.71
N GLU A 113 12.71 8.77 -16.72
CA GLU A 113 11.34 9.27 -16.59
C GLU A 113 10.46 8.24 -15.88
N THR A 114 10.63 6.96 -16.22
CA THR A 114 9.93 5.86 -15.56
C THR A 114 10.38 5.66 -14.11
N TRP A 115 11.69 5.81 -13.84
CA TRP A 115 12.20 5.82 -12.46
C TRP A 115 11.58 6.95 -11.63
N ARG A 116 11.55 8.17 -12.18
CA ARG A 116 10.95 9.33 -11.51
C ARG A 116 9.47 9.10 -11.27
N ALA A 117 8.71 8.67 -12.28
CA ALA A 117 7.29 8.38 -12.13
C ALA A 117 6.99 7.29 -11.09
N GLN A 118 7.83 6.25 -11.02
CA GLN A 118 7.71 5.18 -10.02
C GLN A 118 7.86 5.72 -8.58
N LEU A 119 8.84 6.60 -8.37
CA LEU A 119 9.08 7.24 -7.06
C LEU A 119 8.05 8.32 -6.77
N GLU A 120 7.60 9.06 -7.79
CA GLU A 120 6.59 10.10 -7.69
C GLU A 120 5.31 9.56 -7.06
N THR A 121 4.79 8.45 -7.59
CA THR A 121 3.57 7.86 -7.03
C THR A 121 3.82 7.11 -5.72
N ASN A 122 4.81 6.22 -5.68
CA ASN A 122 4.96 5.32 -4.52
C ASN A 122 5.58 6.00 -3.30
N VAL A 123 6.45 6.99 -3.49
CA VAL A 123 7.22 7.63 -2.41
C VAL A 123 6.73 9.05 -2.17
N PHE A 124 6.86 9.95 -3.15
CA PHE A 124 6.50 11.35 -2.95
C PHE A 124 5.01 11.52 -2.71
N GLY A 125 4.15 10.79 -3.42
CA GLY A 125 2.71 10.82 -3.20
C GLY A 125 2.31 10.29 -1.82
N LEU A 126 2.96 9.25 -1.32
CA LEU A 126 2.76 8.75 0.05
C LEU A 126 3.18 9.80 1.09
N ILE A 127 4.33 10.44 0.89
CA ILE A 127 4.85 11.49 1.78
C ILE A 127 3.89 12.69 1.77
N ALA A 128 3.47 13.14 0.59
CA ALA A 128 2.57 14.29 0.43
C ALA A 128 1.21 14.04 1.09
N MET A 129 0.62 12.84 0.91
CA MET A 129 -0.60 12.45 1.61
C MET A 129 -0.41 12.44 3.12
N THR A 130 0.72 11.93 3.60
CA THR A 130 1.05 11.93 5.02
C THR A 130 1.17 13.35 5.55
N GLN A 131 1.90 14.23 4.87
CA GLN A 131 2.05 15.64 5.25
C GLN A 131 0.71 16.38 5.29
N ALA A 132 -0.20 16.10 4.35
CA ALA A 132 -1.51 16.75 4.31
C ALA A 132 -2.43 16.31 5.46
N VAL A 133 -2.36 15.04 5.88
CA VAL A 133 -3.25 14.47 6.91
C VAL A 133 -2.68 14.64 8.33
N LEU A 134 -1.35 14.64 8.47
CA LEU A 134 -0.67 14.60 9.77
C LEU A 134 -1.03 15.75 10.72
N PRO A 135 -1.18 17.03 10.30
CA PRO A 135 -1.56 18.11 11.19
C PRO A 135 -2.88 17.84 11.92
N MET A 136 -3.86 17.30 11.19
CA MET A 136 -5.17 16.95 11.73
C MET A 136 -5.09 15.78 12.72
N MET A 137 -4.31 14.74 12.43
CA MET A 137 -4.09 13.63 13.38
C MET A 137 -3.33 14.09 14.64
N ARG A 138 -2.38 15.02 14.48
CA ARG A 138 -1.59 15.61 15.57
C ARG A 138 -2.47 16.39 16.53
N GLU A 139 -3.37 17.24 16.01
CA GLU A 139 -4.34 17.98 16.81
C GLU A 139 -5.31 17.05 17.55
N GLN A 140 -5.74 15.96 16.90
CA GLN A 140 -6.55 14.91 17.52
C GLN A 140 -5.81 14.08 18.58
N LYS A 141 -4.46 14.12 18.61
CA LYS A 141 -3.59 13.25 19.43
C LYS A 141 -3.92 11.76 19.29
N GLN A 142 -4.31 11.37 18.08
CA GLN A 142 -4.67 10.00 17.74
C GLN A 142 -4.71 9.84 16.22
N GLY A 143 -4.21 8.73 15.72
CA GLY A 143 -4.34 8.36 14.31
C GLY A 143 -3.65 7.03 13.99
N TYR A 144 -3.98 6.44 12.84
CA TYR A 144 -3.24 5.33 12.24
C TYR A 144 -2.79 5.76 10.84
N ILE A 145 -1.49 5.65 10.57
CA ILE A 145 -0.91 5.81 9.24
C ILE A 145 -0.39 4.43 8.85
N ILE A 146 -1.06 3.79 7.89
CA ILE A 146 -0.70 2.46 7.40
C ILE A 146 -0.12 2.63 6.00
N ASN A 147 1.17 2.34 5.88
CA ASN A 147 1.92 2.43 4.64
C ASN A 147 2.02 1.03 4.02
N MET A 148 1.51 0.88 2.79
CA MET A 148 1.61 -0.38 2.05
C MET A 148 3.00 -0.51 1.43
N SER A 149 3.87 -1.24 2.12
CA SER A 149 5.20 -1.62 1.65
C SER A 149 5.12 -2.90 0.79
N SER A 150 6.16 -3.73 0.82
CA SER A 150 6.24 -5.04 0.19
C SER A 150 7.43 -5.80 0.77
N VAL A 151 7.47 -7.11 0.61
CA VAL A 151 8.73 -7.87 0.75
C VAL A 151 9.85 -7.31 -0.15
N SER A 152 9.51 -6.64 -1.25
CA SER A 152 10.46 -5.91 -2.10
C SER A 152 11.05 -4.65 -1.47
N GLY A 153 10.49 -4.17 -0.35
CA GLY A 153 11.10 -3.14 0.51
C GLY A 153 12.13 -3.71 1.48
N LEU A 154 12.22 -5.04 1.58
CA LEU A 154 13.15 -5.75 2.43
C LEU A 154 14.16 -6.59 1.64
N SER A 155 13.88 -6.93 0.38
CA SER A 155 14.83 -7.64 -0.46
C SER A 155 14.60 -7.26 -1.93
N ALA A 156 15.65 -6.85 -2.62
CA ALA A 156 15.57 -6.48 -4.02
C ALA A 156 15.77 -7.70 -4.92
N PHE A 157 14.99 -7.77 -6.00
CA PHE A 157 15.11 -8.80 -7.03
C PHE A 157 15.53 -8.17 -8.36
N PRO A 158 16.36 -8.87 -9.17
CA PRO A 158 16.69 -8.42 -10.51
C PRO A 158 15.45 -8.13 -11.35
N GLY A 159 15.51 -7.08 -12.17
CA GLY A 159 14.39 -6.67 -13.04
C GLY A 159 13.31 -5.83 -12.35
N TYR A 160 13.41 -5.54 -11.04
CA TYR A 160 12.44 -4.73 -10.30
C TYR A 160 13.08 -3.58 -9.51
N ALA A 161 14.25 -3.09 -9.95
CA ALA A 161 15.01 -2.09 -9.20
C ALA A 161 14.23 -0.78 -8.92
N PRO A 162 13.45 -0.19 -9.85
CA PRO A 162 12.65 1.00 -9.55
C PRO A 162 11.63 0.75 -8.45
N TYR A 163 10.88 -0.36 -8.55
CA TYR A 163 9.86 -0.73 -7.58
C TYR A 163 10.48 -1.04 -6.20
N ALA A 164 11.52 -1.88 -6.16
CA ALA A 164 12.21 -2.22 -4.92
C ALA A 164 12.76 -0.96 -4.24
N THR A 165 13.45 -0.09 -4.97
CA THR A 165 13.93 1.21 -4.46
C THR A 165 12.79 2.01 -3.83
N SER A 166 11.63 2.10 -4.49
CA SER A 166 10.47 2.81 -3.95
C SER A 166 9.99 2.22 -2.61
N LYS A 167 9.97 0.88 -2.49
CA LYS A 167 9.51 0.22 -1.26
C LYS A 167 10.53 0.30 -0.13
N PHE A 168 11.83 0.24 -0.43
CA PHE A 168 12.88 0.54 0.54
C PHE A 168 12.81 1.98 1.07
N ALA A 169 12.47 2.95 0.21
CA ALA A 169 12.28 4.34 0.64
C ALA A 169 11.11 4.49 1.62
N ILE A 170 9.99 3.79 1.39
CA ILE A 170 8.84 3.77 2.29
C ILE A 170 9.20 3.19 3.66
N GLU A 171 10.04 2.16 3.72
CA GLU A 171 10.53 1.57 4.98
C GLU A 171 11.27 2.62 5.82
N GLY A 172 12.27 3.29 5.24
CA GLY A 172 13.07 4.30 5.93
C GLY A 172 12.25 5.51 6.35
N PHE A 173 11.34 5.98 5.48
CA PHE A 173 10.40 7.06 5.81
C PHE A 173 9.51 6.70 7.01
N SER A 174 8.96 5.49 7.01
CA SER A 174 8.03 5.05 8.06
C SER A 174 8.72 4.83 9.41
N GLU A 175 9.98 4.39 9.40
CA GLU A 175 10.80 4.33 10.61
C GLU A 175 11.00 5.72 11.24
N SER A 176 11.44 6.70 10.45
CA SER A 176 11.62 8.08 10.92
C SER A 176 10.31 8.66 11.45
N LEU A 177 9.26 8.59 10.62
CA LEU A 177 7.94 9.13 10.96
C LEU A 177 7.41 8.55 12.26
N ARG A 178 7.60 7.25 12.51
CA ARG A 178 7.11 6.61 13.75
C ARG A 178 7.72 7.24 15.00
N HIS A 179 8.98 7.67 14.95
CA HIS A 179 9.61 8.37 16.06
C HIS A 179 9.09 9.79 16.21
N GLU A 180 8.93 10.51 15.10
CA GLU A 180 8.46 11.90 15.07
C GLU A 180 7.04 12.07 15.64
N VAL A 181 6.15 11.09 15.42
CA VAL A 181 4.72 11.23 15.77
C VAL A 181 4.32 10.49 17.05
N ALA A 182 5.26 9.83 17.72
CA ALA A 182 4.99 8.98 18.88
C ALA A 182 4.33 9.74 20.04
N GLU A 183 4.78 10.97 20.31
CA GLU A 183 4.24 11.82 21.39
C GLU A 183 2.78 12.23 21.16
N PHE A 184 2.33 12.23 19.90
CA PHE A 184 0.96 12.56 19.53
C PHE A 184 0.06 11.32 19.49
N ASN A 185 0.53 10.16 19.97
CA ASN A 185 -0.25 8.93 20.00
C ASN A 185 -0.77 8.53 18.58
N ILE A 186 0.02 8.82 17.54
CA ILE A 186 -0.22 8.41 16.16
C ILE A 186 0.58 7.13 15.87
N LYS A 187 -0.08 6.14 15.26
CA LYS A 187 0.49 4.82 15.01
C LYS A 187 0.91 4.73 13.56
N VAL A 188 2.21 4.61 13.30
CA VAL A 188 2.74 4.37 11.95
C VAL A 188 3.00 2.88 11.77
N VAL A 189 2.42 2.26 10.75
CA VAL A 189 2.51 0.81 10.52
C VAL A 189 2.86 0.53 9.06
N LEU A 190 3.81 -0.37 8.86
CA LEU A 190 4.16 -0.97 7.59
C LEU A 190 3.47 -2.32 7.46
N VAL A 191 2.74 -2.49 6.36
CA VAL A 191 2.27 -3.80 5.90
C VAL A 191 3.15 -4.20 4.74
N GLU A 192 3.74 -5.39 4.80
CA GLU A 192 4.76 -5.85 3.85
C GLU A 192 4.27 -7.13 3.13
N PRO A 193 3.34 -7.02 2.16
CA PRO A 193 2.85 -8.19 1.43
C PRO A 193 3.95 -8.83 0.56
N GLY A 194 3.92 -10.16 0.51
CA GLY A 194 4.56 -10.98 -0.51
C GLY A 194 3.90 -10.85 -1.88
N SER A 195 4.08 -11.86 -2.73
CA SER A 195 3.36 -11.93 -3.99
C SER A 195 1.91 -12.36 -3.75
N TYR A 196 0.95 -11.48 -4.09
CA TYR A 196 -0.48 -11.74 -4.03
C TYR A 196 -1.13 -11.57 -5.40
N ARG A 197 -2.29 -12.22 -5.61
CA ARG A 197 -3.10 -12.07 -6.83
C ARG A 197 -3.71 -10.68 -6.91
N THR A 198 -2.96 -9.72 -7.44
CA THR A 198 -3.44 -8.36 -7.72
C THR A 198 -2.97 -7.91 -9.09
N SER A 199 -3.70 -6.97 -9.71
CA SER A 199 -3.40 -6.48 -11.07
C SER A 199 -2.07 -5.73 -11.20
N ILE A 200 -1.35 -5.48 -10.09
CA ILE A 200 -0.06 -4.78 -10.09
C ILE A 200 0.99 -5.55 -10.89
N TRP A 201 0.97 -6.88 -10.82
CA TRP A 201 1.94 -7.72 -11.51
C TRP A 201 1.58 -7.86 -12.98
N GLU A 202 0.30 -8.03 -13.33
CA GLU A 202 -0.12 -8.10 -14.72
C GLU A 202 0.21 -6.80 -15.48
N LYS A 203 -0.08 -5.64 -14.88
CA LYS A 203 0.24 -4.33 -15.47
C LYS A 203 1.76 -4.07 -15.48
N GLY A 204 2.42 -4.30 -14.35
CA GLY A 204 3.86 -4.10 -14.24
C GLY A 204 4.70 -5.05 -15.10
N LEU A 205 4.19 -6.24 -15.42
CA LEU A 205 4.80 -7.21 -16.35
C LEU A 205 4.54 -6.86 -17.82
N ALA A 206 3.37 -6.27 -18.12
CA ALA A 206 3.04 -5.82 -19.48
C ALA A 206 3.89 -4.62 -19.91
N ASP A 207 4.25 -3.75 -18.96
CA ASP A 207 5.05 -2.54 -19.21
C ASP A 207 6.54 -2.74 -18.92
N ILE A 208 7.06 -3.97 -19.01
CA ILE A 208 8.48 -4.21 -18.79
C ILE A 208 9.32 -3.60 -19.91
N HIS A 209 10.26 -2.73 -19.53
CA HIS A 209 11.18 -2.13 -20.47
C HIS A 209 12.22 -3.15 -20.96
N THR A 210 12.29 -3.32 -22.28
CA THR A 210 13.24 -4.20 -22.96
C THR A 210 13.84 -3.48 -24.17
N ALA A 211 15.01 -3.94 -24.61
CA ALA A 211 15.62 -3.50 -25.87
C ALA A 211 15.79 -4.72 -26.80
N PRO A 212 15.63 -4.54 -28.13
CA PRO A 212 16.00 -5.57 -29.10
C PRO A 212 17.46 -5.99 -28.91
N HIS A 213 17.74 -7.30 -28.99
CA HIS A 213 19.08 -7.87 -28.81
C HIS A 213 19.75 -7.57 -27.44
N SER A 214 18.94 -7.26 -26.42
CA SER A 214 19.43 -7.04 -25.05
C SER A 214 20.24 -8.24 -24.54
N PRO A 215 21.42 -8.02 -23.92
CA PRO A 215 22.21 -9.09 -23.31
C PRO A 215 21.49 -9.72 -22.09
N TYR A 216 20.42 -9.11 -21.60
CA TYR A 216 19.63 -9.62 -20.47
C TYR A 216 18.39 -10.39 -20.86
N GLN A 217 18.12 -10.59 -22.15
CA GLN A 217 16.85 -11.19 -22.60
C GLN A 217 16.54 -12.53 -21.91
N SER A 218 17.50 -13.45 -21.85
CA SER A 218 17.34 -14.74 -21.18
C SER A 218 17.07 -14.62 -19.67
N ARG A 219 17.74 -13.68 -19.00
CA ARG A 219 17.52 -13.41 -17.57
C ARG A 219 16.17 -12.76 -17.34
N LEU A 220 15.75 -11.85 -18.21
CA LEU A 220 14.44 -11.22 -18.13
C LEU A 220 13.33 -12.25 -18.28
N GLU A 221 13.44 -13.15 -19.26
CA GLU A 221 12.49 -14.25 -19.43
C GLU A 221 12.43 -15.13 -18.17
N ALA A 222 13.57 -15.42 -17.52
CA ALA A 222 13.58 -16.16 -16.26
C ALA A 222 12.86 -15.40 -15.13
N VAL A 223 13.12 -14.09 -14.98
CA VAL A 223 12.41 -13.23 -14.01
C VAL A 223 10.91 -13.20 -14.28
N LEU A 224 10.51 -13.07 -15.54
CA LEU A 224 9.11 -13.08 -15.97
C LEU A 224 8.45 -14.42 -15.66
N ARG A 225 9.10 -15.55 -15.98
CA ARG A 225 8.61 -16.89 -15.66
C ARG A 225 8.42 -17.08 -14.16
N TYR A 226 9.41 -16.71 -13.36
CA TYR A 226 9.33 -16.75 -11.90
C TYR A 226 8.15 -15.92 -11.38
N SER A 227 8.01 -14.69 -11.88
CA SER A 227 6.95 -13.76 -11.46
C SER A 227 5.56 -14.27 -11.82
N ARG A 228 5.38 -14.82 -13.04
CA ARG A 228 4.12 -15.46 -13.46
C ARG A 228 3.78 -16.68 -12.62
N LYS A 229 4.76 -17.53 -12.32
CA LYS A 229 4.57 -18.70 -11.44
C LYS A 229 4.16 -18.28 -10.04
N SER A 230 4.85 -17.27 -9.48
CA SER A 230 4.51 -16.69 -8.18
C SER A 230 3.09 -16.13 -8.15
N ALA A 231 2.67 -15.41 -9.21
CA ALA A 231 1.32 -14.89 -9.33
C ALA A 231 0.26 -16.00 -9.45
N ALA A 232 0.55 -17.09 -10.15
CA ALA A 232 -0.39 -18.21 -10.29
C ALA A 232 -0.65 -18.94 -8.96
N SER A 233 0.39 -19.12 -8.13
CA SER A 233 0.28 -19.74 -6.80
C SER A 233 0.00 -18.74 -5.68
N ALA A 234 -0.24 -17.46 -6.00
CA ALA A 234 -0.36 -16.43 -4.98
C ALA A 234 -1.63 -16.62 -4.10
N PRO A 235 -1.52 -16.37 -2.78
CA PRO A 235 -2.64 -16.46 -1.84
C PRO A 235 -3.71 -15.40 -2.09
N ASP A 236 -4.82 -15.52 -1.36
CA ASP A 236 -5.96 -14.60 -1.45
C ASP A 236 -5.55 -13.21 -0.95
N PRO A 237 -5.66 -12.14 -1.77
CA PRO A 237 -5.40 -10.77 -1.33
C PRO A 237 -6.28 -10.29 -0.18
N GLN A 238 -7.39 -10.97 0.12
CA GLN A 238 -8.23 -10.70 1.30
C GLN A 238 -7.45 -10.82 2.61
N GLU A 239 -6.45 -11.70 2.70
CA GLU A 239 -5.62 -11.86 3.90
C GLU A 239 -4.92 -10.54 4.31
N VAL A 240 -4.52 -9.74 3.33
CA VAL A 240 -3.90 -8.42 3.57
C VAL A 240 -4.91 -7.43 4.12
N ALA A 241 -6.13 -7.41 3.58
CA ALA A 241 -7.20 -6.59 4.11
C ALA A 241 -7.50 -7.00 5.56
N ASP A 242 -7.69 -8.30 5.82
CA ASP A 242 -7.99 -8.83 7.16
C ASP A 242 -6.92 -8.45 8.18
N LEU A 243 -5.64 -8.49 7.78
CA LEU A 243 -4.54 -8.01 8.61
C LEU A 243 -4.66 -6.50 8.91
N VAL A 244 -4.97 -5.67 7.92
CA VAL A 244 -5.21 -4.23 8.12
C VAL A 244 -6.37 -4.01 9.09
N GLY A 245 -7.48 -4.75 8.95
CA GLY A 245 -8.60 -4.73 9.89
C GLY A 245 -8.18 -5.06 11.33
N LYS A 246 -7.31 -6.06 11.52
CA LYS A 246 -6.74 -6.39 12.83
C LYS A 246 -5.79 -5.31 13.35
N ILE A 247 -5.04 -4.63 12.48
CA ILE A 247 -4.11 -3.57 12.87
C ILE A 247 -4.85 -2.36 13.44
N VAL A 248 -5.92 -1.91 12.78
CA VAL A 248 -6.68 -0.72 13.20
C VAL A 248 -7.47 -0.91 14.50
N ASP A 249 -7.63 -2.15 14.96
CA ASP A 249 -8.25 -2.48 16.24
C ASP A 249 -7.22 -2.62 17.39
N LYS A 250 -5.92 -2.66 17.09
CA LYS A 250 -4.85 -2.77 18.11
C LYS A 250 -4.47 -1.41 18.66
N ARG A 251 -4.56 -1.25 19.98
CA ARG A 251 -4.09 -0.04 20.68
C ARG A 251 -2.61 0.28 20.46
N SER A 252 -1.75 -0.75 20.38
CA SER A 252 -0.30 -0.62 20.17
C SER A 252 0.19 -1.62 19.11
N PRO A 253 0.01 -1.31 17.81
CA PRO A 253 0.47 -2.17 16.73
C PRO A 253 2.00 -2.11 16.61
N LYS A 254 2.62 -3.22 16.21
CA LYS A 254 4.03 -3.26 15.80
C LYS A 254 4.27 -2.33 14.60
N LEU A 255 5.52 -1.93 14.38
CA LEU A 255 5.87 -1.16 13.18
C LEU A 255 5.69 -1.99 11.92
N ARG A 256 6.05 -3.29 11.91
CA ARG A 256 6.07 -4.12 10.70
C ARG A 256 5.17 -5.35 10.80
N TYR A 257 4.47 -5.61 9.70
CA TYR A 257 3.70 -6.83 9.49
C TYR A 257 3.97 -7.40 8.09
N ALA A 258 4.92 -8.31 8.00
CA ALA A 258 5.11 -9.17 6.83
C ALA A 258 4.00 -10.20 6.73
N ILE A 259 3.49 -10.40 5.50
CA ILE A 259 2.40 -11.34 5.24
C ILE A 259 2.55 -11.97 3.85
N GLY A 260 2.13 -13.22 3.71
CA GLY A 260 2.25 -14.04 2.49
C GLY A 260 3.27 -15.16 2.67
N GLU A 261 3.05 -16.28 1.97
CA GLU A 261 3.91 -17.46 2.08
C GLU A 261 5.38 -17.14 1.78
N GLY A 262 6.28 -17.63 2.62
CA GLY A 262 7.73 -17.44 2.47
C GLY A 262 8.26 -16.03 2.82
N SER A 263 7.41 -15.03 3.05
CA SER A 263 7.84 -13.66 3.42
C SER A 263 8.72 -13.66 4.68
N HIS A 264 8.29 -14.33 5.74
CA HIS A 264 9.06 -14.46 6.97
C HIS A 264 10.38 -15.22 6.77
N ILE A 265 10.38 -16.28 5.97
CA ILE A 265 11.60 -17.07 5.69
C ILE A 265 12.62 -16.19 4.99
N MET A 266 12.21 -15.41 3.99
CA MET A 266 13.11 -14.51 3.27
C MET A 266 13.67 -13.40 4.16
N ILE A 267 12.84 -12.83 5.04
CA ILE A 267 13.26 -11.80 6.00
C ILE A 267 14.30 -12.38 6.98
N TRP A 268 14.06 -13.57 7.51
CA TRP A 268 15.00 -14.25 8.40
C TRP A 268 16.29 -14.66 7.66
N ALA A 269 16.17 -15.18 6.44
CA ALA A 269 17.31 -15.51 5.59
C ALA A 269 18.20 -14.27 5.36
N ARG A 270 17.61 -13.10 5.07
CA ARG A 270 18.37 -11.85 4.92
C ARG A 270 19.12 -11.44 6.18
N LYS A 271 18.50 -11.63 7.35
CA LYS A 271 19.10 -11.25 8.65
C LYS A 271 20.22 -12.19 9.09
N LEU A 272 20.12 -13.47 8.76
CA LEU A 272 20.98 -14.51 9.32
C LEU A 272 22.03 -15.04 8.33
N LEU A 273 21.75 -15.03 7.03
CA LEU A 273 22.65 -15.58 6.03
C LEU A 273 23.64 -14.50 5.53
N PRO A 274 24.92 -14.86 5.34
CA PRO A 274 25.85 -14.00 4.63
C PRO A 274 25.32 -13.64 3.24
N TRP A 275 25.57 -12.41 2.79
CA TRP A 275 25.10 -11.92 1.48
C TRP A 275 25.42 -12.87 0.31
N ARG A 276 26.62 -13.46 0.30
CA ARG A 276 27.05 -14.41 -0.74
C ARG A 276 26.13 -15.64 -0.86
N VAL A 277 25.56 -16.09 0.24
CA VAL A 277 24.64 -17.24 0.24
C VAL A 277 23.30 -16.84 -0.38
N LEU A 278 22.77 -15.66 -0.02
CA LEU A 278 21.53 -15.13 -0.59
C LEU A 278 21.68 -14.87 -2.10
N GLU A 279 22.79 -14.27 -2.50
CA GLU A 279 23.13 -14.03 -3.91
C GLU A 279 23.17 -15.34 -4.71
N TRP A 280 23.77 -16.39 -4.15
CA TRP A 280 23.81 -17.71 -4.77
C TRP A 280 22.41 -18.34 -4.91
N VAL A 281 21.56 -18.23 -3.87
CA VAL A 281 20.17 -18.74 -3.91
C VAL A 281 19.37 -18.03 -5.00
N ILE A 282 19.42 -16.69 -5.05
CA ILE A 282 18.75 -15.87 -6.07
C ILE A 282 19.27 -16.24 -7.46
N GLY A 283 20.59 -16.38 -7.61
CA GLY A 283 21.23 -16.77 -8.86
C GLY A 283 20.80 -18.16 -9.35
N ARG A 284 20.50 -19.10 -8.46
CA ARG A 284 19.95 -20.42 -8.82
C ARG A 284 18.50 -20.34 -9.25
N ALA A 285 17.66 -19.59 -8.53
CA ALA A 285 16.24 -19.43 -8.86
C ALA A 285 16.01 -18.83 -10.26
N LEU A 286 16.94 -18.00 -10.74
CA LEU A 286 16.89 -17.37 -12.06
C LEU A 286 17.55 -18.19 -13.20
N LYS A 287 18.14 -19.36 -12.89
CA LYS A 287 18.72 -20.28 -13.90
C LYS A 287 17.80 -21.42 -14.30
N SER A 288 16.75 -21.69 -13.51
CA SER A 288 15.69 -22.68 -13.78
C SER A 288 14.56 -22.12 -14.65
#